data_AF-A0A0X3Q1Z7-F1
#
_entry.id   AF-A0A0X3Q1Z7-F1
#
_cell.length_a   1.000
_cell.length_b   1.000
_cell.length_c   1.000
_cell.angle_alpha   90.00
_cell.angle_beta   90.00
_cell.angle_gamma   90.00
#
_symmetry.space_group_name_H-M   'P 1'
#
loop_
_entity.id
_entity.type
_entity.pdbx_description
1 polymer ?
#
loop_
_entity_poly.entity_id
_entity_poly.type
_entity_poly.pdbx_seq_one_letter_code
_entity_poly.pdbx_strand_id
1 'polypeptide(L)'
;MSEENTVTEHDTVVLECYLCPGDFLFKTLSFDAGYATESSIPSLFDDAVLGMIVGECKVISLSPSLLDFIQLINEGGNYTQLKLNLKCLKKIERFWEFSENEKISYAST
;
A
#
# COMPACT_ATOMS: atom_id res chain seq x y z
N MET A 1 -2.75 3.59 23.69
CA MET A 1 -3.32 4.59 22.77
C MET A 1 -2.46 4.59 21.52
N SER A 2 -3.11 4.63 20.34
CA SER A 2 -2.55 4.64 18.97
C SER A 2 -2.63 3.34 18.16
N GLU A 3 -3.79 2.67 18.12
CA GLU A 3 -4.14 1.66 17.10
C GLU A 3 -4.59 2.30 15.77
N GLU A 4 -4.63 3.63 15.68
CA GLU A 4 -5.19 4.35 14.54
C GLU A 4 -4.23 4.54 13.35
N ASN A 5 -2.94 4.22 13.50
CA ASN A 5 -1.92 4.44 12.46
C ASN A 5 -1.33 3.16 11.87
N THR A 6 -1.90 2.01 12.21
CA THR A 6 -1.48 0.71 11.68
C THR A 6 -2.28 0.38 10.43
N VAL A 7 -1.60 -0.14 9.41
CA VAL A 7 -2.23 -0.61 8.16
C VAL A 7 -3.07 -1.86 8.43
N THR A 8 -4.33 -1.82 7.99
CA THR A 8 -5.24 -2.97 7.99
C THR A 8 -5.71 -3.29 6.56
N GLU A 9 -6.30 -4.46 6.37
CA GLU A 9 -6.90 -4.83 5.08
C GLU A 9 -7.92 -3.77 4.63
N HIS A 10 -7.95 -3.50 3.32
CA HIS A 10 -8.73 -2.45 2.65
C HIS A 10 -8.28 -1.00 2.90
N ASP A 11 -7.21 -0.75 3.66
CA ASP A 11 -6.67 0.61 3.78
C ASP A 11 -5.81 0.97 2.56
N THR A 12 -5.99 2.18 2.03
CA THR A 12 -5.12 2.69 0.96
C THR A 12 -3.80 3.16 1.57
N VAL A 13 -2.70 2.52 1.21
CA VAL A 13 -1.35 2.87 1.67
C VAL A 13 -0.55 3.58 0.59
N VAL A 14 0.30 4.52 1.02
CA VAL A 14 1.26 5.20 0.15
C VAL A 14 2.67 4.82 0.62
N LEU A 15 3.35 4.01 -0.20
CA LEU A 15 4.70 3.53 0.05
C LEU A 15 5.71 4.23 -0.85
N GLU A 16 6.78 4.72 -0.25
CA GLU A 16 7.98 5.09 -0.99
C GLU A 16 8.95 3.90 -1.01
N CYS A 17 9.30 3.44 -2.20
CA CYS A 17 10.23 2.34 -2.40
C CYS A 17 11.62 2.91 -2.68
N TYR A 18 12.60 2.54 -1.86
CA TYR A 18 13.99 2.96 -1.97
C TYR A 18 14.88 1.75 -2.29
N LEU A 19 15.77 1.88 -3.26
CA LEU A 19 16.69 0.82 -3.64
C LEU A 19 18.01 0.94 -2.86
N CYS A 20 18.49 -0.20 -2.35
CA CYS A 20 19.74 -0.31 -1.60
C CYS A 20 20.73 -1.27 -2.27
N PRO A 21 22.05 -1.00 -2.16
CA PRO A 21 22.66 0.09 -1.39
C PRO A 21 22.60 1.43 -2.14
N GLY A 22 22.09 2.49 -1.48
CA GLY A 22 22.03 3.83 -2.06
C GLY A 22 20.83 4.70 -1.63
N ASP A 23 19.83 4.13 -0.96
CA ASP A 23 18.59 4.82 -0.57
C ASP A 23 18.00 5.66 -1.73
N PHE A 24 18.09 5.13 -2.96
CA PHE A 24 17.56 5.81 -4.13
C PHE A 24 16.04 5.63 -4.17
N LEU A 25 15.29 6.73 -4.12
CA LEU A 25 13.84 6.67 -4.31
C LEU A 25 13.54 6.14 -5.71
N PHE A 26 13.10 4.89 -5.77
CA PHE A 26 12.74 4.20 -7.00
C PHE A 26 11.39 4.67 -7.50
N LYS A 27 10.38 4.56 -6.64
CA LYS A 27 8.99 4.90 -6.97
C LYS A 27 8.16 5.02 -5.72
N THR A 28 7.16 5.91 -5.78
CA THR A 28 6.07 5.94 -4.81
C THR A 28 4.91 5.12 -5.36
N LEU A 29 4.49 4.11 -4.60
CA LEU A 29 3.34 3.25 -4.92
C LEU A 29 2.18 3.61 -4.00
N SER A 30 0.97 3.62 -4.56
CA SER A 30 -0.27 3.76 -3.80
C SER A 30 -1.19 2.61 -4.16
N PHE A 31 -1.59 1.83 -3.16
CA PHE A 31 -2.48 0.68 -3.36
C PHE A 31 -3.24 0.36 -2.09
N ASP A 32 -4.30 -0.41 -2.23
CA ASP A 32 -5.11 -0.88 -1.09
C ASP A 32 -4.49 -2.16 -0.52
N ALA A 33 -4.23 -2.17 0.78
CA ALA A 33 -3.78 -3.35 1.50
C ALA A 33 -4.84 -4.47 1.39
N GLY A 34 -4.42 -5.70 1.17
CA GLY A 34 -5.24 -6.84 0.75
C GLY A 34 -5.37 -6.97 -0.78
N TYR A 35 -5.06 -5.93 -1.55
CA TYR A 35 -5.33 -5.81 -2.99
C TYR A 35 -4.09 -5.47 -3.82
N ALA A 36 -2.88 -5.69 -3.27
CA ALA A 36 -1.63 -5.42 -3.99
C ALA A 36 -1.60 -6.09 -5.38
N THR A 37 -1.99 -7.37 -5.46
CA THR A 37 -1.97 -8.16 -6.71
C THR A 37 -2.84 -7.55 -7.81
N GLU A 38 -4.04 -7.03 -7.47
CA GLU A 38 -4.93 -6.37 -8.43
C GLU A 38 -4.35 -5.04 -8.93
N SER A 39 -3.58 -4.36 -8.08
CA SER A 39 -2.83 -3.15 -8.43
C SER A 39 -1.53 -3.43 -9.20
N SER A 40 -1.32 -4.68 -9.66
CA SER A 40 -0.07 -5.16 -10.28
C SER A 40 1.16 -5.05 -9.36
N ILE A 41 0.93 -5.01 -8.04
CA ILE A 41 1.98 -4.97 -7.02
C ILE A 41 2.15 -6.39 -6.44
N PRO A 42 3.38 -6.83 -6.19
CA PRO A 42 3.61 -8.16 -5.62
C PRO A 42 2.93 -8.33 -4.25
N SER A 43 2.32 -9.49 -4.00
CA SER A 43 1.64 -9.80 -2.73
C SER A 43 2.55 -9.73 -1.49
N LEU A 44 3.87 -9.80 -1.68
CA LEU A 44 4.85 -9.55 -0.62
C LEU A 44 4.73 -8.14 -0.04
N PHE A 45 4.32 -7.15 -0.84
CA PHE A 45 4.07 -5.79 -0.34
C PHE A 45 2.91 -5.78 0.63
N ASP A 46 1.89 -6.60 0.39
CA ASP A 46 0.72 -6.74 1.27
C ASP A 46 1.13 -7.22 2.66
N ASP A 47 1.85 -8.34 2.72
CA ASP A 47 2.43 -8.87 3.97
C ASP A 47 3.45 -7.91 4.59
N ALA A 48 4.16 -7.14 3.76
CA ALA A 48 5.10 -6.15 4.25
C ALA A 48 4.38 -4.99 4.93
N VAL A 49 3.32 -4.43 4.33
CA VAL A 49 2.59 -3.26 4.85
C VAL A 49 1.59 -3.59 5.92
N LEU A 50 0.98 -4.77 5.91
CA LEU A 50 0.05 -5.19 6.96
C LEU A 50 0.76 -5.16 8.32
N GLY A 51 0.19 -4.42 9.26
CA GLY A 51 0.80 -4.22 10.57
C GLY A 51 1.92 -3.16 10.62
N MET A 52 2.30 -2.52 9.50
CA MET A 52 3.20 -1.36 9.54
C MET A 52 2.48 -0.14 10.10
N ILE A 53 3.26 0.73 10.74
CA ILE A 53 2.80 2.01 11.27
C ILE A 53 3.23 3.14 10.32
N VAL A 54 2.42 4.18 10.18
CA VAL A 54 2.80 5.37 9.38
C VAL A 54 4.13 5.95 9.87
N GLY A 55 5.06 6.17 8.93
CA GLY A 55 6.43 6.58 9.20
C GLY A 55 7.40 5.43 9.47
N GLU A 56 6.93 4.19 9.52
CA GLU A 56 7.77 3.01 9.64
C GLU A 56 8.42 2.65 8.30
N CYS A 57 9.62 2.08 8.38
CA CYS A 57 10.37 1.61 7.22
C CYS A 57 10.66 0.11 7.36
N LYS A 58 10.39 -0.66 6.32
CA LYS A 58 10.65 -2.10 6.27
C LYS A 58 11.57 -2.41 5.11
N VAL A 59 12.64 -3.15 5.36
CA VAL A 59 13.59 -3.54 4.32
C VAL A 59 13.32 -4.99 3.94
N ILE A 60 13.10 -5.21 2.65
CA ILE A 60 12.88 -6.53 2.07
C ILE A 60 14.03 -6.85 1.11
N SER A 61 14.44 -8.11 1.08
CA SER A 61 15.44 -8.57 0.12
C SER A 61 14.83 -8.61 -1.28
N LEU A 62 15.59 -8.17 -2.29
CA LEU A 62 15.15 -8.23 -3.67
C LEU A 62 15.16 -9.67 -4.17
N SER A 63 14.00 -10.32 -4.11
CA SER A 63 13.75 -11.60 -4.76
C SER A 63 13.63 -11.41 -6.27
N PRO A 64 13.92 -12.43 -7.10
CA PRO A 64 13.81 -12.34 -8.56
C PRO A 64 12.43 -11.85 -9.05
N SER A 65 11.34 -12.19 -8.35
CA SER A 65 9.99 -11.67 -8.65
C SER A 65 9.83 -10.16 -8.43
N LEU A 66 10.49 -9.59 -7.41
CA LEU A 66 10.54 -8.14 -7.21
C LEU A 66 11.47 -7.48 -8.23
N LEU A 67 12.55 -8.17 -8.56
CA LEU A 67 13.50 -7.72 -9.56
C LEU A 67 12.81 -7.57 -10.91
N ASP A 68 11.94 -8.48 -11.33
CA ASP A 68 11.14 -8.35 -12.56
C ASP A 68 10.23 -7.11 -12.54
N PHE A 69 9.54 -6.88 -11.40
CA PHE A 69 8.72 -5.69 -11.17
C PHE A 69 9.54 -4.38 -11.20
N ILE A 70 10.79 -4.41 -10.75
CA ILE A 70 11.71 -3.25 -10.70
C ILE A 70 12.49 -3.07 -12.01
N GLN A 71 12.79 -4.17 -12.72
CA GLN A 71 13.57 -4.23 -13.95
C GLN A 71 12.92 -3.46 -15.10
N LEU A 72 11.62 -3.21 -15.01
CA LEU A 72 10.91 -2.34 -15.94
C LEU A 72 11.44 -0.89 -15.94
N ILE A 73 12.22 -0.45 -14.94
CA ILE A 73 12.51 0.98 -14.73
C ILE A 73 14.00 1.31 -14.52
N ASN A 74 14.94 0.36 -14.30
CA ASN A 74 16.33 0.73 -14.00
C ASN A 74 17.41 -0.01 -14.80
N GLU A 75 18.08 0.74 -15.68
CA GLU A 75 19.32 0.38 -16.37
C GLU A 75 20.50 0.33 -15.36
N GLY A 76 20.85 -0.86 -14.88
CA GLY A 76 22.25 -1.15 -14.51
C GLY A 76 22.70 -0.95 -13.05
N GLY A 77 21.80 -0.81 -12.08
CA GLY A 77 22.18 -0.80 -10.66
C GLY A 77 22.20 -2.21 -10.01
N ASN A 78 23.27 -2.54 -9.29
CA ASN A 78 23.35 -3.76 -8.45
C ASN A 78 22.62 -3.52 -7.11
N TYR A 79 21.30 -3.53 -7.15
CA TYR A 79 20.48 -3.42 -5.95
C TYR A 79 20.20 -4.81 -5.37
N THR A 80 20.40 -4.96 -4.06
CA THR A 80 20.19 -6.23 -3.34
C THR A 80 18.99 -6.17 -2.40
N GLN A 81 18.55 -4.96 -2.02
CA GLN A 81 17.47 -4.75 -1.06
C GLN A 81 16.55 -3.61 -1.51
N LEU A 82 15.27 -3.73 -1.15
CA LEU A 82 14.26 -2.70 -1.32
C LEU A 82 13.76 -2.26 0.05
N LYS A 83 13.84 -0.96 0.33
CA LYS A 83 13.35 -0.35 1.55
C LYS A 83 12.01 0.30 1.27
N LEU A 84 10.96 -0.20 1.91
CA LEU A 84 9.60 0.30 1.85
C LEU A 84 9.41 1.27 3.00
N ASN A 85 9.03 2.50 2.70
CA ASN A 85 8.73 3.52 3.70
C ASN A 85 7.25 3.89 3.60
N LEU A 86 6.49 3.64 4.68
CA LEU A 86 5.07 3.99 4.71
C LEU A 86 4.92 5.48 4.98
N LYS A 87 4.69 6.25 3.93
CA LYS A 87 4.52 7.71 4.03
C LYS A 87 3.19 8.08 4.65
N CYS A 88 2.12 7.51 4.10
CA CYS A 88 0.76 7.83 4.49
C CYS A 88 -0.10 6.58 4.44
N LEU A 89 -1.08 6.55 5.31
CA LEU A 89 -2.19 5.62 5.34
C LEU A 89 -3.45 6.46 5.17
N LYS A 90 -4.28 6.09 4.20
CA LYS A 90 -5.64 6.61 4.08
C LYS A 90 -6.57 5.47 4.42
N LYS A 91 -7.18 5.55 5.60
CA LYS A 91 -8.20 4.59 5.98
C LYS A 91 -9.41 4.75 5.07
N ILE A 92 -9.98 3.64 4.63
CA ILE A 92 -11.34 3.69 4.10
C ILE A 92 -12.23 4.12 5.26
N GLU A 93 -12.69 5.37 5.22
CA GLU A 93 -13.86 5.75 6.01
C GLU A 93 -14.96 4.80 5.57
N ARG A 94 -15.35 3.87 6.45
CA ARG A 94 -16.51 3.02 6.26
C ARG A 94 -17.72 3.94 6.11
N PHE A 95 -18.02 4.37 4.89
CA PHE A 95 -19.34 4.84 4.49
C PHE A 95 -20.27 3.63 4.44
N TRP A 96 -20.49 3.03 5.61
CA TRP A 96 -21.68 2.28 5.94
C TRP A 96 -22.45 3.06 7.02
N GLU A 97 -22.52 4.39 6.88
CA GLU A 97 -23.75 5.05 7.28
C GLU A 97 -24.80 4.64 6.25
N PHE A 98 -25.52 3.58 6.58
CA PHE A 98 -26.85 3.35 6.09
C PHE A 98 -27.62 4.67 6.10
N SER A 99 -27.81 5.29 4.93
CA SER A 99 -29.02 6.07 4.72
C SER A 99 -30.12 5.11 4.29
N GLU A 100 -30.55 4.25 5.23
CA GLU A 100 -31.86 3.59 5.16
C GLU A 100 -33.02 4.60 5.33
N ASN A 101 -32.74 5.90 5.32
CA ASN A 101 -33.71 6.96 5.62
C ASN A 101 -33.97 7.98 4.49
N GLU A 102 -33.66 7.65 3.24
CA GLU A 102 -34.24 8.30 2.04
C GLU A 102 -34.70 7.20 1.08
N LYS A 103 -35.96 6.94 0.76
CA LYS A 103 -37.23 7.65 0.94
C LYS A 103 -38.35 6.60 0.94
N ILE A 104 -39.02 6.39 2.08
CA ILE A 104 -40.45 6.06 2.06
C ILE A 104 -41.15 7.38 1.66
N SER A 105 -41.32 7.62 0.36
CA SER A 105 -42.21 8.66 -0.17
C SER A 105 -42.33 8.54 -1.69
N TYR A 106 -42.91 7.44 -2.16
CA TYR A 106 -43.75 7.46 -3.37
C TYR A 106 -44.90 6.47 -3.16
N ALA A 107 -45.73 6.74 -2.16
CA ALA A 107 -47.15 6.47 -2.29
C ALA A 107 -47.79 7.69 -2.98
N SER A 108 -48.64 7.42 -3.97
CA SER A 108 -49.62 8.32 -4.57
C SER A 108 -49.17 9.20 -5.73
N THR A 109 -49.24 8.64 -6.95
CA THR A 109 -50.33 9.00 -7.89
C THR A 109 -50.68 7.78 -8.73
#